data_AF-A0A9W9FVQ3-F1
#
_entry.id   AF-A0A9W9FVQ3-F1
#
_cell.length_a   1.000
_cell.length_b   1.000
_cell.length_c   1.000
_cell.angle_alpha   90.00
_cell.angle_beta   90.00
_cell.angle_gamma   90.00
#
_symmetry.space_group_name_H-M   'P 1'
#
loop_
_entity.id
_entity.type
_entity.pdbx_description
1 polymer ?
#
loop_
_entity_poly.entity_id
_entity_poly.type
_entity_poly.pdbx_seq_one_letter_code
_entity_poly.pdbx_strand_id
1 'polypeptide(L)'
;MLSYKEMTSLRSCNPKVVSYYLASSAGWRKIEIVHPDGLMPMIHDEFDMYEHHYREQSRYSHLGWQRNMWFSIIQQLIRMDIGYYMANVFFRPDHAWRLVSFPYYTKNTKAGESTLFRHIDINVNIWNLLETDRGANGLQRSVSLTNEDAKNSTEILPGMHDLSKLREWWEDIVGAPEDTDDFVQGMKPWMWTTEHAQMFNTDWQKEICQAGDVRLSLPTIPHGSTCNATITRRSILPWYVAVQADLTTLETPESGSWEEISAAHRDMMGAPKTPSGLSSALHSPVDIPFPASIRLPPQSQIANCIIGCDRWTYPLVHEELDVLFGINEKAATALVDKLRVAAREQYCEAFWDMRRMKMKLYGSSSYFYRVENGYY
;
A
#
# COMPACT_ATOMS: atom_id res chain seq x y z
N MET A 1 -16.99 5.83 -16.30
CA MET A 1 -16.21 6.42 -15.20
C MET A 1 -17.13 7.20 -14.29
N LEU A 2 -17.50 6.64 -13.14
CA LEU A 2 -18.21 7.37 -12.10
C LEU A 2 -17.18 8.18 -11.29
N SER A 3 -17.46 9.45 -11.07
CA SER A 3 -16.54 10.36 -10.37
C SER A 3 -16.63 10.13 -8.86
N TYR A 4 -15.52 10.32 -8.14
CA TYR A 4 -15.41 10.22 -6.67
C TYR A 4 -16.47 11.07 -5.91
N LYS A 5 -17.08 12.08 -6.53
CA LYS A 5 -18.19 12.85 -5.96
C LYS A 5 -19.44 12.00 -5.65
N GLU A 6 -19.64 10.86 -6.31
CA GLU A 6 -20.75 9.95 -6.01
C GLU A 6 -20.44 8.99 -4.84
N MET A 7 -19.17 8.83 -4.45
CA MET A 7 -18.81 8.11 -3.21
C MET A 7 -19.13 8.92 -1.95
N THR A 8 -19.27 10.25 -2.06
CA THR A 8 -19.60 11.14 -0.94
C THR A 8 -21.11 11.27 -0.64
N SER A 9 -22.01 10.64 -1.40
CA SER A 9 -23.47 10.80 -1.20
C SER A 9 -24.19 9.66 -0.47
N LEU A 10 -23.48 8.76 0.21
CA LEU A 10 -24.09 7.79 1.14
C LEU A 10 -23.59 8.03 2.56
N ARG A 11 -24.20 9.03 3.22
CA ARG A 11 -24.08 9.33 4.66
C ARG A 11 -24.69 8.25 5.57
N SER A 12 -24.42 6.99 5.30
CA SER A 12 -24.91 5.90 6.15
C SER A 12 -23.96 4.70 6.08
N CYS A 13 -22.83 4.77 6.77
CA CYS A 13 -22.56 3.66 7.67
C CYS A 13 -23.67 3.77 8.71
N ASN A 14 -24.58 2.79 8.81
CA ASN A 14 -25.52 2.76 9.91
C ASN A 14 -24.67 2.87 11.19
N PRO A 15 -24.75 3.95 11.98
CA PRO A 15 -23.83 4.16 13.09
C PRO A 15 -24.12 3.03 14.07
N LYS A 16 -23.30 1.97 14.05
CA LYS A 16 -23.28 1.02 15.15
C LYS A 16 -22.73 1.80 16.33
N VAL A 17 -23.63 2.42 17.09
CA VAL A 17 -23.33 2.98 18.39
C VAL A 17 -22.91 1.81 19.26
N VAL A 18 -21.60 1.58 19.38
CA VAL A 18 -21.08 0.65 20.37
C VAL A 18 -21.00 1.43 21.68
N SER A 19 -21.97 1.17 22.55
CA SER A 19 -21.98 1.71 23.90
C SER A 19 -20.93 0.99 24.73
N TYR A 20 -19.91 1.70 25.20
CA TYR A 20 -18.95 1.16 26.16
C TYR A 20 -19.34 1.59 27.58
N TYR A 21 -19.25 0.66 28.52
CA TYR A 21 -19.40 0.95 29.95
C TYR A 21 -18.00 0.94 30.56
N LEU A 22 -17.48 2.13 30.88
CA LEU A 22 -16.20 2.29 31.55
C LEU A 22 -16.43 2.20 33.06
N ALA A 23 -15.82 1.23 33.73
CA ALA A 23 -15.81 1.17 35.19
C ALA A 23 -14.74 2.12 35.72
N SER A 24 -15.12 3.05 36.60
CA SER A 24 -14.20 3.93 37.32
C SER A 24 -14.48 3.87 38.83
N SER A 25 -13.58 4.41 39.64
CA SER A 25 -13.79 4.59 41.08
C SER A 25 -15.01 5.47 41.42
N ALA A 26 -15.54 6.21 40.44
CA ALA A 26 -16.73 7.05 40.54
C ALA A 26 -18.00 6.42 39.93
N GLY A 27 -17.95 5.15 39.49
CA GLY A 27 -19.07 4.42 38.89
C GLY A 27 -18.89 4.10 37.40
N TRP A 28 -19.96 3.58 36.78
CA TRP A 28 -20.00 3.22 35.36
C TRP A 28 -20.34 4.45 34.49
N ARG A 29 -19.46 4.79 33.54
CA ARG A 29 -19.73 5.84 32.55
C ARG A 29 -19.99 5.22 31.18
N LYS A 30 -21.12 5.55 30.56
CA LYS A 30 -21.40 5.22 29.16
C LYS A 30 -20.62 6.19 28.27
N ILE A 31 -19.77 5.67 27.40
CA ILE A 31 -19.10 6.45 26.35
C ILE A 31 -19.60 5.93 25.00
N GLU A 32 -20.20 6.83 24.22
CA GLU A 32 -20.59 6.58 22.83
C GLU A 32 -19.61 7.33 21.94
N ILE A 33 -18.76 6.58 21.23
CA ILE A 33 -17.96 7.15 20.15
C ILE A 33 -18.67 6.80 18.86
N VAL A 34 -19.15 7.83 18.17
CA VAL A 34 -19.76 7.74 16.85
C VAL A 34 -18.75 8.33 15.87
N HIS A 35 -18.52 7.65 14.75
CA HIS A 35 -17.80 8.23 13.60
C HIS A 35 -18.84 8.65 12.56
N PRO A 36 -19.54 9.79 12.74
CA PRO A 36 -20.61 10.21 11.84
C PRO A 36 -20.10 10.55 10.42
N ASP A 37 -18.79 10.80 10.30
CA ASP A 37 -18.13 11.24 9.06
C ASP A 37 -17.59 10.07 8.21
N GLY A 38 -17.94 8.82 8.54
CA GLY A 38 -17.60 7.63 7.75
C GLY A 38 -16.30 6.94 8.16
N LEU A 39 -15.68 6.21 7.22
CA LEU A 39 -14.51 5.36 7.50
C LEU A 39 -13.23 6.15 7.76
N MET A 40 -13.07 7.34 7.17
CA MET A 40 -11.79 8.07 7.19
C MET A 40 -11.30 8.41 8.61
N PRO A 41 -12.14 8.93 9.53
CA PRO A 41 -11.72 9.12 10.92
C PRO A 41 -11.24 7.82 11.58
N MET A 42 -11.91 6.70 11.34
CA MET A 42 -11.52 5.39 11.89
C MET A 42 -10.18 4.93 11.32
N ILE A 43 -9.96 5.14 10.02
CA ILE A 43 -8.67 4.88 9.36
C ILE A 43 -7.58 5.75 9.98
N HIS A 44 -7.86 7.03 10.22
CA HIS A 44 -6.88 7.91 10.87
C HIS A 44 -6.55 7.47 12.29
N ASP A 45 -7.56 7.13 13.10
CA ASP A 45 -7.37 6.58 14.45
C ASP A 45 -6.56 5.28 14.42
N GLU A 46 -6.75 4.43 13.41
CA GLU A 46 -5.94 3.22 13.24
C GLU A 46 -4.46 3.58 13.01
N PHE A 47 -4.16 4.52 12.11
CA PHE A 47 -2.79 5.00 11.90
C PHE A 47 -2.17 5.59 13.17
N ASP A 48 -2.91 6.43 13.89
CA ASP A 48 -2.42 7.06 15.13
C ASP A 48 -2.24 6.04 16.26
N MET A 49 -3.02 4.96 16.26
CA MET A 49 -2.85 3.83 17.15
C MET A 49 -1.58 3.03 16.85
N TYR A 50 -1.27 2.77 15.57
CA TYR A 50 0.02 2.16 15.20
C TYR A 50 1.19 3.07 15.55
N GLU A 51 1.05 4.38 15.32
CA GLU A 51 2.08 5.37 15.66
C GLU A 51 2.36 5.44 17.15
N HIS A 52 1.31 5.40 17.98
CA HIS A 52 1.45 5.31 19.43
C HIS A 52 2.29 4.10 19.88
N HIS A 53 2.31 3.02 19.11
CA HIS A 53 3.12 1.82 19.37
C HIS A 53 4.41 1.75 18.57
N TYR A 54 4.69 2.75 17.74
CA TYR A 54 5.93 2.79 16.97
C TYR A 54 7.10 3.02 17.92
N ARG A 55 8.16 2.23 17.71
CA ARG A 55 9.43 2.40 18.42
C ARG A 55 10.48 2.69 17.37
N GLU A 56 11.07 3.88 17.43
CA GLU A 56 12.22 4.18 16.59
C GLU A 56 13.34 3.17 16.85
N GLN A 57 13.90 2.62 15.78
CA GLN A 57 15.04 1.73 15.84
C GLN A 57 16.31 2.55 15.64
N SER A 58 17.38 2.24 16.37
CA SER A 58 18.63 3.01 16.38
C SER A 58 19.28 3.21 15.01
N ARG A 59 18.92 2.41 14.00
CA ARG A 59 19.45 2.51 12.63
C ARG A 59 18.63 3.38 11.68
N TYR A 60 17.36 3.67 11.98
CA TYR A 60 16.48 4.41 11.08
C TYR A 60 15.57 5.35 11.86
N SER A 61 15.70 6.66 11.61
CA SER A 61 14.66 7.61 11.99
C SER A 61 13.33 7.26 11.32
N HIS A 62 12.21 7.80 11.84
CA HIS A 62 10.89 7.51 11.28
C HIS A 62 10.82 7.73 9.75
N LEU A 63 11.47 8.78 9.20
CA LEU A 63 11.61 9.05 7.76
C LEU A 63 10.25 9.04 7.00
N GLY A 64 9.17 9.33 7.72
CA GLY A 64 7.81 9.28 7.23
C GLY A 64 7.23 7.89 6.94
N TRP A 65 7.81 6.82 7.47
CA TRP A 65 7.35 5.44 7.27
C TRP A 65 6.82 4.81 8.56
N GLN A 66 5.62 4.23 8.50
CA GLN A 66 5.01 3.48 9.59
C GLN A 66 5.41 1.99 9.52
N ARG A 67 6.67 1.68 9.84
CA ARG A 67 7.24 0.34 9.61
C ARG A 67 6.65 -0.78 10.47
N ASN A 68 5.85 -0.46 11.49
CA ASN A 68 5.13 -1.45 12.31
C ASN A 68 3.71 -1.76 11.79
N MET A 69 3.24 -1.10 10.74
CA MET A 69 1.87 -1.23 10.21
C MET A 69 1.89 -2.00 8.89
N TRP A 70 1.75 -3.33 8.95
CA TRP A 70 1.77 -4.22 7.77
C TRP A 70 0.42 -4.86 7.45
N PHE A 71 -0.41 -5.09 8.47
CA PHE A 71 -1.70 -5.79 8.36
C PHE A 71 -2.80 -5.05 9.12
N SER A 72 -2.75 -3.72 9.12
CA SER A 72 -3.90 -2.92 9.53
C SER A 72 -5.15 -3.33 8.76
N ILE A 73 -6.32 -3.08 9.35
CA ILE A 73 -7.61 -3.42 8.78
C ILE A 73 -7.77 -2.73 7.43
N ILE A 74 -7.35 -1.46 7.31
CA ILE A 74 -7.42 -0.73 6.04
C ILE A 74 -6.45 -1.29 4.97
N GLN A 75 -5.25 -1.72 5.37
CA GLN A 75 -4.32 -2.37 4.43
C GLN A 75 -4.91 -3.67 3.88
N GLN A 76 -5.52 -4.50 4.74
CA GLN A 76 -6.17 -5.73 4.31
C GLN A 76 -7.32 -5.43 3.34
N LEU A 77 -8.15 -4.43 3.64
CA LEU A 77 -9.29 -4.05 2.80
C LEU A 77 -8.84 -3.61 1.39
N ILE A 78 -7.86 -2.69 1.30
CA ILE A 78 -7.38 -2.18 0.01
C ILE A 78 -6.73 -3.30 -0.82
N ARG A 79 -5.95 -4.19 -0.19
CA ARG A 79 -5.33 -5.33 -0.88
C ARG A 79 -6.35 -6.33 -1.42
N MET A 80 -7.55 -6.40 -0.84
CA MET A 80 -8.62 -7.30 -1.29
C MET A 80 -9.65 -6.61 -2.19
N ASP A 81 -9.51 -5.31 -2.45
CA ASP A 81 -10.45 -4.56 -3.28
C ASP A 81 -10.34 -5.00 -4.75
N ILE A 82 -11.39 -5.69 -5.24
CA ILE A 82 -11.36 -6.23 -6.60
C ILE A 82 -11.39 -5.16 -7.69
N GLY A 83 -11.89 -3.95 -7.39
CA GLY A 83 -11.85 -2.82 -8.33
C GLY A 83 -10.43 -2.26 -8.49
N TYR A 84 -9.68 -2.22 -7.39
CA TYR A 84 -8.27 -1.87 -7.37
C TYR A 84 -7.42 -2.95 -8.06
N TYR A 85 -7.69 -4.22 -7.78
CA TYR A 85 -7.10 -5.34 -8.52
C TYR A 85 -7.37 -5.23 -10.02
N MET A 86 -8.62 -4.98 -10.42
CA MET A 86 -9.02 -4.82 -11.82
C MET A 86 -8.19 -3.72 -12.50
N ALA A 87 -8.04 -2.55 -11.87
CA ALA A 87 -7.20 -1.48 -12.38
C ALA A 87 -5.73 -1.93 -12.59
N ASN A 88 -5.18 -2.70 -11.66
CA ASN A 88 -3.82 -3.23 -11.81
C ASN A 88 -3.71 -4.19 -13.00
N VAL A 89 -4.66 -5.09 -13.21
CA VAL A 89 -4.66 -5.97 -14.39
C VAL A 89 -4.73 -5.16 -15.68
N PHE A 90 -5.58 -4.12 -15.73
CA PHE A 90 -5.73 -3.29 -16.93
C PHE A 90 -4.51 -2.44 -17.24
N PHE A 91 -3.86 -1.85 -16.23
CA PHE A 91 -2.75 -0.90 -16.44
C PHE A 91 -1.37 -1.56 -16.51
N ARG A 92 -1.25 -2.84 -16.12
CA ARG A 92 -0.02 -3.60 -16.35
C ARG A 92 0.20 -3.84 -17.85
N PRO A 93 1.45 -3.71 -18.35
CA PRO A 93 1.75 -3.96 -19.76
C PRO A 93 1.42 -5.38 -20.24
N ASP A 94 1.56 -6.38 -19.38
CA ASP A 94 1.33 -7.80 -19.69
C ASP A 94 -0.10 -8.28 -19.43
N HIS A 95 -0.95 -7.42 -18.87
CA HIS A 95 -2.30 -7.77 -18.40
C HIS A 95 -2.35 -9.04 -17.53
N ALA A 96 -1.29 -9.32 -16.77
CA ALA A 96 -1.27 -10.48 -15.88
C ALA A 96 -2.40 -10.37 -14.85
N TRP A 97 -3.30 -11.36 -14.87
CA TRP A 97 -4.48 -11.40 -14.00
C TRP A 97 -4.26 -12.27 -12.76
N ARG A 98 -3.33 -13.23 -12.80
CA ARG A 98 -2.95 -14.02 -11.63
C ARG A 98 -1.99 -13.20 -10.77
N LEU A 99 -2.54 -12.46 -9.82
CA LEU A 99 -1.76 -11.55 -8.98
C LEU A 99 -1.80 -12.00 -7.53
N VAL A 100 -0.71 -11.82 -6.79
CA VAL A 100 -0.71 -11.97 -5.33
C VAL A 100 -0.31 -10.65 -4.69
N SER A 101 -0.99 -10.25 -3.63
CA SER A 101 -0.68 -9.03 -2.89
C SER A 101 0.52 -9.26 -2.00
N PHE A 102 1.52 -8.40 -2.11
CA PHE A 102 2.68 -8.42 -1.24
C PHE A 102 2.40 -7.57 0.02
N PRO A 103 2.45 -8.13 1.24
CA PRO A 103 2.36 -7.33 2.45
C PRO A 103 3.50 -6.32 2.52
N TYR A 104 3.17 -5.07 2.82
CA TYR A 104 4.16 -3.98 2.87
C TYR A 104 3.72 -2.93 3.88
N TYR A 105 4.69 -2.25 4.50
CA TYR A 105 4.43 -1.16 5.43
C TYR A 105 3.87 0.09 4.74
N THR A 106 3.32 1.02 5.52
CA THR A 106 2.66 2.23 5.02
C THR A 106 3.51 3.48 5.18
N LYS A 107 3.10 4.54 4.50
CA LYS A 107 3.62 5.89 4.71
C LYS A 107 2.74 6.60 5.75
N ASN A 108 3.35 7.25 6.74
CA ASN A 108 2.69 8.09 7.73
C ASN A 108 3.53 9.34 8.01
N THR A 109 3.94 10.04 6.96
CA THR A 109 4.81 11.21 7.07
C THR A 109 4.17 12.30 7.92
N LYS A 110 4.89 12.79 8.92
CA LYS A 110 4.51 13.94 9.75
C LYS A 110 5.10 15.23 9.18
N ALA A 111 4.45 16.35 9.49
CA ALA A 111 5.00 17.66 9.15
C ALA A 111 6.37 17.86 9.82
N GLY A 112 7.33 18.41 9.08
CA GLY A 112 8.71 18.62 9.50
C GLY A 112 9.68 17.48 9.16
N GLU A 113 9.18 16.30 8.75
CA GLU A 113 10.06 15.18 8.43
C GLU A 113 10.77 15.34 7.08
N SER A 114 12.04 14.91 7.02
CA SER A 114 12.78 14.79 5.78
C SER A 114 12.52 13.44 5.12
N THR A 115 11.83 13.47 3.98
CA THR A 115 11.45 12.28 3.21
C THR A 115 12.15 12.18 1.86
N LEU A 116 13.16 13.01 1.58
CA LEU A 116 13.78 13.07 0.26
C LEU A 116 14.52 11.77 -0.06
N PHE A 117 14.11 11.13 -1.15
CA PHE A 117 14.84 10.06 -1.81
C PHE A 117 14.42 10.05 -3.29
N ARG A 118 15.29 9.52 -4.15
CA ARG A 118 15.02 9.28 -5.58
C ARG A 118 15.62 7.94 -5.97
N HIS A 119 14.87 7.13 -6.69
CA HIS A 119 15.30 5.80 -7.12
C HIS A 119 14.45 5.27 -8.28
N ILE A 120 14.87 4.11 -8.81
CA ILE A 120 14.13 3.29 -9.77
C ILE A 120 13.93 1.92 -9.11
N ASP A 121 12.70 1.41 -9.08
CA ASP A 121 12.32 0.22 -8.30
C ASP A 121 12.95 -1.08 -8.81
N ILE A 122 13.45 -1.06 -10.03
CA ILE A 122 14.23 -2.13 -10.64
C ILE A 122 15.66 -1.64 -10.84
N ASN A 123 16.60 -2.56 -10.72
CA ASN A 123 17.96 -2.29 -11.16
C ASN A 123 17.94 -1.98 -12.66
N VAL A 124 18.48 -0.82 -13.02
CA VAL A 124 18.56 -0.33 -14.39
C VAL A 124 19.90 -0.60 -15.04
N ASN A 125 20.67 -1.58 -14.54
CA ASN A 125 21.66 -2.26 -15.37
C ASN A 125 20.91 -2.73 -16.61
N ILE A 126 20.93 -1.87 -17.63
CA ILE A 126 19.96 -1.86 -18.72
C ILE A 126 20.10 -3.12 -19.55
N TRP A 127 21.28 -3.74 -19.50
CA TRP A 127 21.56 -5.04 -20.10
C TRP A 127 20.73 -6.12 -19.44
N ASN A 128 20.71 -6.22 -18.11
CA ASN A 128 19.83 -7.16 -17.40
C ASN A 128 18.35 -6.83 -17.62
N LEU A 129 17.96 -5.55 -17.61
CA LEU A 129 16.57 -5.16 -17.84
C LEU A 129 16.09 -5.55 -19.24
N LEU A 130 16.89 -5.27 -20.27
CA LEU A 130 16.55 -5.58 -21.66
C LEU A 130 16.67 -7.06 -22.02
N GLU A 131 17.46 -7.83 -21.26
CA GLU A 131 17.60 -9.27 -21.48
C GLU A 131 16.56 -10.10 -20.74
N THR A 132 16.05 -9.62 -19.60
CA THR A 132 15.22 -10.44 -18.69
C THR A 132 13.79 -9.93 -18.48
N ASP A 133 13.47 -8.69 -18.86
CA ASP A 133 12.20 -8.01 -18.53
C ASP A 133 11.84 -8.07 -17.03
N ARG A 134 12.84 -8.27 -16.16
CA ARG A 134 12.67 -8.52 -14.73
C ARG A 134 11.84 -7.41 -14.07
N GLY A 135 10.64 -7.77 -13.62
CA GLY A 135 9.75 -6.86 -12.92
C GLY A 135 9.24 -5.68 -13.75
N ALA A 136 9.56 -5.60 -15.05
CA ALA A 136 9.23 -4.47 -15.92
C ALA A 136 7.71 -4.30 -16.11
N ASN A 137 6.97 -5.41 -16.04
CA ASN A 137 5.50 -5.43 -16.12
C ASN A 137 4.81 -5.08 -14.81
N GLY A 138 5.56 -4.93 -13.72
CA GLY A 138 5.05 -4.49 -12.44
C GLY A 138 4.40 -3.10 -12.52
N LEU A 139 3.73 -2.72 -11.44
CA LEU A 139 3.30 -1.33 -11.22
C LEU A 139 3.82 -0.85 -9.86
N GLN A 140 4.37 0.34 -9.82
CA GLN A 140 4.50 1.10 -8.59
C GLN A 140 3.12 1.64 -8.25
N ARG A 141 2.76 1.64 -6.97
CA ARG A 141 1.42 2.05 -6.60
C ARG A 141 1.25 2.58 -5.21
N SER A 142 0.30 3.49 -5.07
CA SER A 142 -0.14 4.02 -3.79
C SER A 142 -1.62 4.36 -3.80
N VAL A 143 -2.25 4.21 -2.64
CA VAL A 143 -3.57 4.78 -2.33
C VAL A 143 -3.36 5.88 -1.30
N SER A 144 -3.73 7.11 -1.63
CA SER A 144 -3.58 8.27 -0.74
C SER A 144 -4.76 8.36 0.21
N LEU A 145 -4.48 8.48 1.52
CA LEU A 145 -5.49 8.57 2.57
C LEU A 145 -5.63 10.00 3.12
N THR A 146 -4.76 10.90 2.68
CA THR A 146 -4.77 12.33 3.01
C THR A 146 -4.50 13.11 1.74
N ASN A 147 -4.91 14.37 1.68
CA ASN A 147 -4.55 15.25 0.59
C ASN A 147 -3.04 15.53 0.64
N GLU A 148 -2.37 15.37 -0.49
CA GLU A 148 -0.96 15.74 -0.67
C GLU A 148 -0.86 17.22 -1.10
N ASP A 149 0.35 17.77 -1.01
CA ASP A 149 0.66 19.10 -1.54
C ASP A 149 1.99 19.09 -2.30
N ALA A 150 2.37 20.23 -2.88
CA ALA A 150 3.57 20.37 -3.70
C ALA A 150 4.90 20.23 -2.92
N LYS A 151 4.87 20.11 -1.59
CA LYS A 151 6.04 19.94 -0.71
C LYS A 151 6.00 18.62 0.06
N ASN A 152 4.88 17.91 0.05
CA ASN A 152 4.73 16.56 0.56
C ASN A 152 3.93 15.68 -0.41
N SER A 153 4.56 15.33 -1.53
CA SER A 153 4.00 14.47 -2.58
C SER A 153 5.07 13.54 -3.15
N THR A 154 4.67 12.66 -4.06
CA THR A 154 5.64 11.91 -4.86
C THR A 154 6.12 12.77 -6.01
N GLU A 155 7.39 12.62 -6.38
CA GLU A 155 7.93 13.20 -7.61
C GLU A 155 8.32 12.08 -8.58
N ILE A 156 8.16 12.31 -9.88
CA ILE A 156 8.49 11.37 -10.95
C ILE A 156 9.25 12.07 -12.07
N LEU A 157 10.00 11.31 -12.87
CA LEU A 157 10.52 11.72 -14.17
C LEU A 157 9.66 11.14 -15.29
N PRO A 158 8.64 11.86 -15.79
CA PRO A 158 7.73 11.32 -16.78
C PRO A 158 8.45 11.11 -18.12
N GLY A 159 7.99 10.11 -18.88
CA GLY A 159 8.58 9.72 -20.16
C GLY A 159 9.84 8.85 -20.05
N MET A 160 10.47 8.73 -18.87
CA MET A 160 11.63 7.87 -18.66
C MET A 160 11.31 6.37 -18.54
N HIS A 161 10.04 5.98 -18.71
CA HIS A 161 9.67 4.58 -18.93
C HIS A 161 10.03 4.09 -20.34
N ASP A 162 10.28 5.01 -21.27
CA ASP A 162 10.77 4.70 -22.61
C ASP A 162 12.18 4.11 -22.50
N LEU A 163 12.30 2.83 -22.86
CA LEU A 163 13.55 2.07 -22.73
C LEU A 163 14.68 2.65 -23.58
N SER A 164 14.40 3.33 -24.70
CA SER A 164 15.46 3.96 -25.49
C SER A 164 16.05 5.16 -24.75
N LYS A 165 15.20 5.99 -24.13
CA LYS A 165 15.64 7.13 -23.33
C LYS A 165 16.36 6.69 -22.06
N LEU A 166 15.82 5.66 -21.39
CA LEU A 166 16.43 5.11 -20.19
C LEU A 166 17.82 4.54 -20.49
N ARG A 167 17.98 3.83 -21.62
CA ARG A 167 19.28 3.34 -22.11
C ARG A 167 20.25 4.48 -22.38
N GLU A 168 19.82 5.48 -23.17
CA GLU A 168 20.67 6.62 -23.53
C GLU A 168 21.14 7.38 -22.29
N TRP A 169 20.24 7.61 -21.33
CA TRP A 169 20.59 8.19 -20.03
C TRP A 169 21.56 7.32 -19.24
N TRP A 170 21.32 6.00 -19.17
CA TRP A 170 22.18 5.07 -18.46
C TRP A 170 23.60 5.05 -19.05
N GLU A 171 23.72 4.96 -20.38
CA GLU A 171 25.01 4.97 -21.08
C GLU A 171 25.81 6.27 -20.83
N ASP A 172 25.14 7.41 -20.66
CA ASP A 172 25.78 8.69 -20.31
C ASP A 172 26.34 8.70 -18.87
N ILE A 173 25.63 8.08 -17.91
CA ILE A 173 26.02 8.12 -16.48
C ILE A 173 26.88 6.94 -15.99
N VAL A 174 26.90 5.81 -16.72
CA VAL A 174 27.59 4.55 -16.33
C VAL A 174 29.12 4.62 -16.44
N GLY A 175 29.68 5.72 -16.94
CA GLY A 175 31.10 6.04 -16.74
C GLY A 175 31.50 6.24 -15.26
N ALA A 176 30.55 6.20 -14.32
CA ALA A 176 30.75 6.47 -12.90
C ALA A 176 30.98 5.20 -12.03
N PRO A 177 31.86 5.26 -11.02
CA PRO A 177 32.38 4.11 -10.26
C PRO A 177 31.44 3.44 -9.23
N GLU A 178 30.13 3.65 -9.30
CA GLU A 178 29.15 3.18 -8.28
C GLU A 178 28.08 2.25 -8.87
N ASP A 179 28.45 1.39 -9.81
CA ASP A 179 27.59 0.27 -10.24
C ASP A 179 27.46 -0.72 -9.06
N THR A 180 26.25 -0.85 -8.53
CA THR A 180 25.94 -1.86 -7.53
C THR A 180 24.96 -2.86 -8.14
N ASP A 181 25.31 -4.14 -8.13
CA ASP A 181 24.45 -5.29 -8.47
C ASP A 181 23.28 -5.47 -7.47
N ASP A 182 22.67 -4.38 -7.00
CA ASP A 182 21.53 -4.41 -6.09
C ASP A 182 20.21 -4.51 -6.87
N PHE A 183 19.07 -4.78 -6.23
CA PHE A 183 17.80 -4.98 -6.95
C PHE A 183 17.06 -3.69 -7.32
N VAL A 184 17.50 -2.54 -6.79
CA VAL A 184 16.88 -1.22 -6.88
C VAL A 184 17.97 -0.19 -7.17
N GLN A 185 17.75 0.75 -8.10
CA GLN A 185 18.74 1.79 -8.41
C GLN A 185 18.47 3.06 -7.62
N GLY A 186 19.34 3.39 -6.66
CA GLY A 186 19.34 4.70 -6.01
C GLY A 186 19.82 5.80 -6.96
N MET A 187 19.13 6.94 -7.00
CA MET A 187 19.54 8.10 -7.81
C MET A 187 20.22 9.16 -6.94
N LYS A 188 21.40 9.57 -7.35
CA LYS A 188 22.12 10.71 -6.76
C LYS A 188 21.79 12.00 -7.51
N PRO A 189 21.92 13.18 -6.87
CA PRO A 189 21.66 14.46 -7.54
C PRO A 189 22.46 14.67 -8.84
N TRP A 190 23.67 14.12 -8.93
CA TRP A 190 24.51 14.24 -10.12
C TRP A 190 24.05 13.35 -11.29
N MET A 191 23.22 12.34 -11.04
CA MET A 191 22.71 11.43 -12.08
C MET A 191 21.59 12.07 -12.92
N TRP A 192 21.04 13.22 -12.52
CA TRP A 192 20.05 13.95 -13.32
C TRP A 192 20.25 15.45 -13.18
N THR A 193 20.79 16.07 -14.22
CA THR A 193 21.14 17.51 -14.26
C THR A 193 20.19 18.29 -15.17
N THR A 194 20.36 19.62 -15.22
CA THR A 194 19.61 20.49 -16.14
C THR A 194 19.87 20.11 -17.61
N GLU A 195 21.09 19.69 -17.95
CA GLU A 195 21.46 19.23 -19.30
C GLU A 195 20.68 17.96 -19.67
N HIS A 196 20.58 17.00 -18.75
CA HIS A 196 19.73 15.81 -18.94
C HIS A 196 18.26 16.21 -19.14
N ALA A 197 17.75 17.15 -18.33
CA ALA A 197 16.37 17.60 -18.45
C ALA A 197 16.07 18.22 -19.82
N GLN A 198 17.03 18.96 -20.38
CA GLN A 198 16.95 19.52 -21.74
C GLN A 198 17.04 18.43 -22.81
N MET A 199 18.00 17.50 -22.67
CA MET A 199 18.23 16.39 -23.59
C MET A 199 17.00 15.49 -23.73
N PHE A 200 16.37 15.11 -22.62
CA PHE A 200 15.21 14.21 -22.61
C PHE A 200 13.86 14.94 -22.66
N ASN A 201 13.89 16.28 -22.65
CA ASN A 201 12.72 17.18 -22.62
C ASN A 201 11.74 16.81 -21.49
N THR A 202 12.27 16.57 -20.29
CA THR A 202 11.50 16.20 -19.09
C THR A 202 12.29 16.56 -17.83
N ASP A 203 11.60 16.82 -16.72
CA ASP A 203 12.23 17.06 -15.41
C ASP A 203 11.31 16.53 -14.30
N TRP A 204 11.77 16.60 -13.05
CA TRP A 204 11.03 16.13 -11.88
C TRP A 204 9.68 16.83 -11.76
N GLN A 205 8.60 16.07 -11.90
CA GLN A 205 7.22 16.53 -11.75
C GLN A 205 6.62 16.00 -10.46
N LYS A 206 5.81 16.83 -9.80
CA LYS A 206 5.12 16.47 -8.56
C LYS A 206 3.77 15.88 -8.89
N GLU A 207 3.54 14.67 -8.41
CA GLU A 207 2.26 13.96 -8.52
C GLU A 207 1.46 14.16 -7.24
N ILE A 208 0.62 15.19 -7.23
CA ILE A 208 -0.18 15.58 -6.05
C ILE A 208 -1.49 14.78 -6.04
N CYS A 209 -1.58 13.80 -5.14
CA CYS A 209 -2.79 12.99 -4.95
C CYS A 209 -3.71 13.58 -3.87
N GLN A 210 -5.02 13.55 -4.09
CA GLN A 210 -6.02 13.80 -3.04
C GLN A 210 -6.33 12.53 -2.25
N ALA A 211 -6.97 12.67 -1.09
CA ALA A 211 -7.45 11.52 -0.34
C ALA A 211 -8.46 10.70 -1.18
N GLY A 212 -8.18 9.42 -1.36
CA GLY A 212 -8.92 8.50 -2.21
C GLY A 212 -8.28 8.25 -3.58
N ASP A 213 -7.32 9.08 -3.99
CA ASP A 213 -6.65 8.90 -5.28
C ASP A 213 -5.73 7.68 -5.27
N VAL A 214 -5.61 7.09 -6.45
CA VAL A 214 -4.72 5.99 -6.76
C VAL A 214 -3.65 6.47 -7.73
N ARG A 215 -2.38 6.26 -7.39
CA ARG A 215 -1.27 6.42 -8.33
C ARG A 215 -0.81 5.06 -8.82
N LEU A 216 -0.67 4.91 -10.13
CA LEU A 216 -0.03 3.78 -10.79
C LEU A 216 1.05 4.32 -11.73
N SER A 217 2.26 3.78 -11.65
CA SER A 217 3.38 4.12 -12.55
C SER A 217 4.19 2.88 -12.87
N LEU A 218 4.88 2.88 -14.02
CA LEU A 218 5.78 1.79 -14.38
C LEU A 218 7.02 1.79 -13.46
N PRO A 219 7.56 0.62 -13.09
CA PRO A 219 8.69 0.49 -12.19
C PRO A 219 9.99 1.06 -12.76
N THR A 220 10.07 1.21 -14.09
CA THR A 220 11.13 1.89 -14.83
C THR A 220 11.13 3.40 -14.66
N ILE A 221 10.02 4.01 -14.23
CA ILE A 221 9.93 5.45 -14.04
C ILE A 221 10.74 5.82 -12.78
N PRO A 222 11.78 6.67 -12.93
CA PRO A 222 12.47 7.21 -11.78
C PRO A 222 11.53 8.07 -10.97
N HIS A 223 11.52 7.85 -9.67
CA HIS A 223 10.58 8.49 -8.77
C HIS A 223 11.19 8.70 -7.39
N GLY A 224 10.47 9.45 -6.57
CA GLY A 224 10.94 9.84 -5.25
C GLY A 224 9.86 10.44 -4.38
N SER A 225 10.30 11.09 -3.32
CA SER A 225 9.44 11.89 -2.47
C SER A 225 10.06 13.26 -2.29
N THR A 226 9.22 14.29 -2.22
CA THR A 226 9.67 15.65 -1.94
C THR A 226 10.37 15.75 -0.58
N CYS A 227 11.19 16.79 -0.40
CA CYS A 227 11.89 17.08 0.85
C CYS A 227 11.03 17.93 1.80
N ASN A 228 11.23 17.77 3.11
CA ASN A 228 10.62 18.55 4.19
C ASN A 228 9.09 18.61 4.11
N ALA A 229 8.44 17.59 4.65
CA ALA A 229 6.99 17.48 4.67
C ALA A 229 6.32 18.68 5.35
N THR A 230 5.36 19.31 4.67
CA THR A 230 4.58 20.46 5.19
C THR A 230 3.33 20.05 5.95
N ILE A 231 2.79 18.88 5.63
CA ILE A 231 1.53 18.34 6.15
C ILE A 231 1.70 16.86 6.51
N THR A 232 0.72 16.29 7.22
CA THR A 232 0.68 14.83 7.39
C THR A 232 0.30 14.18 6.07
N ARG A 233 1.06 13.17 5.65
CA ARG A 233 0.78 12.37 4.45
C ARG A 233 0.72 10.87 4.79
N ARG A 234 -0.48 10.31 4.65
CA ARG A 234 -0.73 8.87 4.83
C ARG A 234 -1.04 8.22 3.50
N SER A 235 -0.34 7.13 3.19
CA SER A 235 -0.63 6.32 2.02
C SER A 235 -0.33 4.85 2.25
N ILE A 236 -1.09 4.00 1.55
CA ILE A 236 -0.92 2.55 1.55
C ILE A 236 -0.31 2.14 0.22
N LEU A 237 0.62 1.18 0.25
CA LEU A 237 1.35 0.67 -0.91
C LEU A 237 0.96 -0.80 -1.15
N PRO A 238 -0.22 -1.07 -1.76
CA PRO A 238 -0.71 -2.43 -1.96
C PRO A 238 -0.04 -3.07 -3.18
N TRP A 239 1.18 -3.58 -3.03
CA TRP A 239 1.89 -4.22 -4.12
C TRP A 239 1.17 -5.49 -4.61
N TYR A 240 1.09 -5.68 -5.93
CA TYR A 240 0.74 -6.96 -6.55
C TYR A 240 1.87 -7.44 -7.44
N VAL A 241 2.17 -8.73 -7.32
CA VAL A 241 3.19 -9.44 -8.08
C VAL A 241 2.50 -10.54 -8.86
N ALA A 242 2.83 -10.69 -10.15
CA ALA A 242 2.25 -11.74 -10.98
C ALA A 242 2.75 -13.13 -10.55
N VAL A 243 1.81 -14.09 -10.51
CA VAL A 243 2.06 -15.50 -10.25
C VAL A 243 2.15 -16.23 -11.59
N GLN A 244 3.24 -16.97 -11.77
CA GLN A 244 3.55 -17.67 -13.01
C GLN A 244 2.60 -18.86 -13.25
N ALA A 245 2.73 -19.49 -14.42
CA ALA A 245 1.87 -20.59 -14.84
C ALA A 245 1.96 -21.84 -13.94
N ASP A 246 3.08 -22.01 -13.24
CA ASP A 246 3.28 -23.07 -12.25
C ASP A 246 2.55 -22.82 -10.91
N LEU A 247 1.91 -21.66 -10.76
CA LEU A 247 1.16 -21.21 -9.57
C LEU A 247 2.00 -21.04 -8.31
N THR A 248 3.32 -21.09 -8.41
CA THR A 248 4.25 -21.03 -7.27
C THR A 248 5.30 -19.94 -7.47
N THR A 249 5.85 -19.81 -8.67
CA THR A 249 6.89 -18.83 -8.97
C THR A 249 6.28 -17.44 -9.18
N LEU A 250 6.95 -16.41 -8.68
CA LEU A 250 6.57 -15.00 -8.87
C LEU A 250 7.33 -14.39 -10.06
N GLU A 251 6.78 -13.33 -10.70
CA GLU A 251 7.45 -12.60 -11.79
C GLU A 251 8.81 -12.00 -11.40
N THR A 252 9.01 -11.74 -10.12
CA THR A 252 10.31 -11.39 -9.53
C THR A 252 10.74 -12.55 -8.65
N PRO A 253 11.52 -13.52 -9.16
CA PRO A 253 11.86 -14.74 -8.42
C PRO A 253 12.56 -14.46 -7.08
N GLU A 254 13.31 -13.36 -6.99
CA GLU A 254 14.03 -13.01 -5.76
C GLU A 254 13.11 -12.49 -4.65
N SER A 255 11.87 -12.12 -4.98
CA SER A 255 10.85 -11.68 -4.02
C SER A 255 10.25 -12.82 -3.20
N GLY A 256 10.63 -14.07 -3.52
CA GLY A 256 10.16 -15.28 -2.88
C GLY A 256 9.13 -16.02 -3.74
N SER A 257 8.37 -16.89 -3.08
CA SER A 257 7.36 -17.77 -3.67
C SER A 257 5.94 -17.37 -3.27
N TRP A 258 4.95 -17.84 -4.03
CA TRP A 258 3.54 -17.72 -3.65
C TRP A 258 3.28 -18.27 -2.25
N GLU A 259 3.89 -19.40 -1.88
CA GLU A 259 3.72 -20.05 -0.58
C GLU A 259 4.22 -19.17 0.57
N GLU A 260 5.35 -18.47 0.40
CA GLU A 260 5.87 -17.53 1.41
C GLU A 260 4.95 -16.31 1.57
N ILE A 261 4.39 -15.79 0.48
CA ILE A 261 3.46 -14.65 0.54
C ILE A 261 2.11 -15.07 1.15
N SER A 262 1.61 -16.26 0.80
CA SER A 262 0.43 -16.86 1.42
C SER A 262 0.61 -17.03 2.93
N ALA A 263 1.77 -17.54 3.36
CA ALA A 263 2.12 -17.66 4.77
C ALA A 263 2.14 -16.30 5.47
N ALA A 264 2.74 -15.29 4.85
CA ALA A 264 2.78 -13.93 5.37
C ALA A 264 1.37 -13.37 5.65
N HIS A 265 0.41 -13.55 4.75
CA HIS A 265 -0.99 -13.15 4.97
C HIS A 265 -1.69 -13.96 6.05
N ARG A 266 -1.53 -15.27 6.05
CA ARG A 266 -2.14 -16.16 7.04
C ARG A 266 -1.68 -15.80 8.46
N ASP A 267 -0.38 -15.55 8.60
CA ASP A 267 0.28 -15.34 9.90
C ASP A 267 0.32 -13.86 10.30
N MET A 268 -0.09 -12.94 9.40
CA MET A 268 -0.02 -11.48 9.56
C MET A 268 1.39 -10.98 9.87
N MET A 269 2.37 -11.53 9.15
CA MET A 269 3.80 -11.29 9.30
C MET A 269 4.40 -10.71 8.02
N GLY A 270 5.46 -9.92 8.14
CA GLY A 270 6.19 -9.45 6.97
C GLY A 270 6.76 -10.64 6.17
N ALA A 271 6.68 -10.58 4.84
CA ALA A 271 7.36 -11.54 3.99
C ALA A 271 8.90 -11.42 4.18
N PRO A 272 9.68 -12.50 4.00
CA PRO A 272 11.13 -12.47 4.23
C PRO A 272 11.90 -11.55 3.27
N LYS A 273 11.32 -11.32 2.09
CA LYS A 273 11.86 -10.45 1.03
C LYS A 273 10.90 -9.31 0.73
N THR A 274 11.39 -8.26 0.09
CA THR A 274 10.57 -7.19 -0.49
C THR A 274 10.08 -7.61 -1.88
N PRO A 275 9.14 -6.87 -2.50
CA PRO A 275 8.75 -7.10 -3.89
C PRO A 275 9.92 -7.03 -4.89
N SER A 276 10.98 -6.29 -4.57
CA SER A 276 12.20 -6.20 -5.37
C SER A 276 13.23 -7.29 -5.06
N GLY A 277 13.04 -8.12 -4.03
CA GLY A 277 13.97 -9.19 -3.63
C GLY A 277 14.99 -8.80 -2.55
N LEU A 278 14.95 -7.56 -2.06
CA LEU A 278 15.74 -7.13 -0.91
C LEU A 278 15.29 -7.87 0.35
N SER A 279 16.18 -8.01 1.34
CA SER A 279 15.80 -8.56 2.64
C SER A 279 14.83 -7.61 3.34
N SER A 280 13.66 -8.11 3.74
CA SER A 280 12.72 -7.32 4.54
C SER A 280 13.30 -6.88 5.87
N ALA A 281 14.31 -7.61 6.39
CA ALA A 281 15.05 -7.26 7.61
C ALA A 281 15.65 -5.83 7.56
N LEU A 282 15.97 -5.33 6.36
CA LEU A 282 16.47 -3.96 6.15
C LEU A 282 15.39 -2.89 6.43
N HIS A 283 14.13 -3.29 6.45
CA HIS A 283 12.97 -2.43 6.66
C HIS A 283 12.27 -2.69 7.99
N SER A 284 12.96 -3.39 8.91
CA SER A 284 12.47 -3.67 10.27
C SER A 284 11.08 -4.35 10.24
N PRO A 285 10.98 -5.55 9.63
CA PRO A 285 9.71 -6.24 9.50
C PRO A 285 9.22 -6.58 10.91
N VAL A 286 7.90 -6.71 11.06
CA VAL A 286 7.34 -6.99 12.39
C VAL A 286 7.73 -8.41 12.78
N ASP A 287 8.58 -8.56 13.80
CA ASP A 287 9.04 -9.88 14.29
C ASP A 287 7.94 -10.66 15.02
N ILE A 288 6.85 -9.97 15.38
CA ILE A 288 5.64 -10.53 15.98
C ILE A 288 4.42 -9.84 15.40
N PRO A 289 3.30 -10.53 15.14
CA PRO A 289 2.08 -9.85 14.69
C PRO A 289 1.67 -8.80 15.72
N PHE A 290 1.11 -7.68 15.26
CA PHE A 290 0.61 -6.67 16.18
C PHE A 290 -0.50 -7.30 17.07
N PRO A 291 -0.39 -7.28 18.41
CA PRO A 291 -1.23 -8.12 19.28
C PRO A 291 -2.75 -7.92 19.14
N ALA A 292 -3.20 -6.74 18.68
CA ALA A 292 -4.61 -6.44 18.46
C ALA A 292 -5.01 -6.49 16.96
N SER A 293 -4.18 -7.08 16.10
CA SER A 293 -4.52 -7.29 14.68
C SER A 293 -5.76 -8.18 14.54
N ILE A 294 -6.70 -7.73 13.71
CA ILE A 294 -7.90 -8.48 13.35
C ILE A 294 -7.78 -8.87 11.88
N ARG A 295 -7.90 -10.17 11.59
CA ARG A 295 -7.91 -10.68 10.21
C ARG A 295 -9.28 -10.44 9.60
N LEU A 296 -9.31 -9.85 8.41
CA LEU A 296 -10.52 -9.71 7.61
C LEU A 296 -10.71 -10.94 6.72
N PRO A 297 -11.88 -11.63 6.79
CA PRO A 297 -12.20 -12.60 5.76
C PRO A 297 -12.39 -11.91 4.39
N PRO A 298 -11.90 -12.51 3.30
CA PRO A 298 -12.07 -11.99 1.95
C PRO A 298 -13.54 -12.02 1.53
N GLN A 299 -13.93 -11.01 0.75
CA GLN A 299 -15.32 -10.82 0.31
C GLN A 299 -15.64 -11.58 -0.99
N SER A 300 -14.63 -12.13 -1.67
CA SER A 300 -14.77 -12.74 -2.98
C SER A 300 -13.73 -13.82 -3.27
N GLN A 301 -13.91 -14.57 -4.37
CA GLN A 301 -13.01 -15.65 -4.79
C GLN A 301 -11.71 -15.07 -5.35
N ILE A 302 -11.80 -13.97 -6.10
CA ILE A 302 -10.64 -13.20 -6.55
C ILE A 302 -9.89 -12.64 -5.34
N ALA A 303 -10.58 -12.07 -4.34
CA ALA A 303 -9.95 -11.56 -3.13
C ALA A 303 -9.21 -12.66 -2.35
N ASN A 304 -9.78 -13.87 -2.25
CA ASN A 304 -9.10 -15.04 -1.67
C ASN A 304 -7.77 -15.34 -2.38
N CYS A 305 -7.77 -15.35 -3.71
CA CYS A 305 -6.56 -15.63 -4.50
C CYS A 305 -5.51 -14.53 -4.35
N ILE A 306 -5.94 -13.27 -4.32
CA ILE A 306 -5.05 -12.11 -4.16
C ILE A 306 -4.25 -12.20 -2.86
N ILE A 307 -4.84 -12.65 -1.75
CA ILE A 307 -4.12 -12.82 -0.47
C ILE A 307 -3.51 -14.21 -0.30
N GLY A 308 -3.45 -15.02 -1.37
CA GLY A 308 -2.86 -16.36 -1.36
C GLY A 308 -3.61 -17.38 -0.51
N CYS A 309 -4.90 -17.18 -0.22
CA CYS A 309 -5.71 -18.16 0.49
C CYS A 309 -6.21 -19.29 -0.43
N ASP A 310 -6.47 -18.97 -1.70
CA ASP A 310 -6.93 -19.93 -2.70
C ASP A 310 -6.06 -19.88 -3.96
N ARG A 311 -6.31 -20.84 -4.88
CA ARG A 311 -5.61 -20.96 -6.15
C ARG A 311 -6.45 -20.36 -7.28
N TRP A 312 -5.76 -19.67 -8.19
CA TRP A 312 -6.35 -19.08 -9.40
C TRP A 312 -7.03 -20.07 -10.35
N THR A 313 -6.81 -21.38 -10.18
CA THR A 313 -7.39 -22.45 -11.00
C THR A 313 -8.78 -22.89 -10.55
N TYR A 314 -9.31 -22.35 -9.44
CA TYR A 314 -10.62 -22.77 -8.97
C TYR A 314 -11.75 -22.24 -9.87
N PRO A 315 -12.75 -23.07 -10.22
CA PRO A 315 -13.80 -22.67 -11.17
C PRO A 315 -14.55 -21.39 -10.78
N LEU A 316 -14.85 -21.22 -9.50
CA LEU A 316 -15.56 -20.03 -9.01
C LEU A 316 -14.75 -18.74 -9.14
N VAL A 317 -13.41 -18.83 -9.21
CA VAL A 317 -12.55 -17.67 -9.51
C VAL A 317 -12.75 -17.25 -10.96
N HIS A 318 -12.82 -18.23 -11.88
CA HIS A 318 -13.07 -17.96 -13.30
C HIS A 318 -14.46 -17.39 -13.54
N GLU A 319 -15.50 -17.92 -12.89
CA GLU A 319 -16.85 -17.34 -12.97
C GLU A 319 -16.88 -15.87 -12.54
N GLU A 320 -16.14 -15.51 -11.49
CA GLU A 320 -16.05 -14.13 -11.03
C GLU A 320 -15.21 -13.25 -11.97
N LEU A 321 -14.12 -13.78 -12.53
CA LEU A 321 -13.29 -13.10 -13.54
C LEU A 321 -14.10 -12.80 -14.82
N ASP A 322 -14.94 -13.74 -15.27
CA ASP A 322 -15.82 -13.56 -16.43
C ASP A 322 -16.83 -12.43 -16.21
N VAL A 323 -17.29 -12.23 -14.97
CA VAL A 323 -18.14 -11.07 -14.63
C VAL A 323 -17.32 -9.78 -14.59
N LEU A 324 -16.14 -9.80 -13.97
CA LEU A 324 -15.31 -8.61 -13.74
C LEU A 324 -14.70 -8.05 -15.02
N PHE A 325 -14.23 -8.93 -15.92
CA PHE A 325 -13.58 -8.56 -17.19
C PHE A 325 -14.45 -8.83 -18.42
N GLY A 326 -15.69 -9.29 -18.23
CA GLY A 326 -16.63 -9.53 -19.31
C GLY A 326 -17.14 -8.24 -19.97
N ILE A 327 -17.83 -8.41 -21.11
CA ILE A 327 -18.38 -7.29 -21.90
C ILE A 327 -19.48 -6.48 -21.18
N ASN A 328 -20.02 -6.98 -20.07
CA ASN A 328 -21.09 -6.33 -19.33
C ASN A 328 -20.53 -5.44 -18.22
N GLU A 329 -20.13 -4.22 -18.58
CA GLU A 329 -19.57 -3.23 -17.64
C GLU A 329 -20.49 -2.97 -16.43
N LYS A 330 -21.82 -3.03 -16.61
CA LYS A 330 -22.79 -2.84 -15.52
C LYS A 330 -22.74 -3.97 -14.51
N ALA A 331 -22.54 -5.21 -14.96
CA ALA A 331 -22.38 -6.36 -14.08
C ALA A 331 -21.07 -6.28 -13.28
N ALA A 332 -19.96 -5.93 -13.94
CA ALA A 332 -18.67 -5.70 -13.29
C ALA A 332 -18.76 -4.59 -12.22
N THR A 333 -19.37 -3.45 -12.56
CA THR A 333 -19.57 -2.34 -11.63
C THR A 333 -20.44 -2.76 -10.44
N ALA A 334 -21.56 -3.44 -10.68
CA ALA A 334 -22.45 -3.91 -9.62
C ALA A 334 -21.77 -4.92 -8.68
N LEU A 335 -20.91 -5.79 -9.21
CA LEU A 335 -20.11 -6.71 -8.41
C LEU A 335 -19.13 -5.96 -7.49
N VAL A 336 -18.35 -5.03 -8.05
CA VAL A 336 -17.40 -4.21 -7.29
C VAL A 336 -18.10 -3.42 -6.18
N ASP A 337 -19.22 -2.76 -6.50
CA ASP A 337 -19.98 -1.96 -5.54
C ASP A 337 -20.55 -2.83 -4.41
N LYS A 338 -21.15 -3.98 -4.75
CA LYS A 338 -21.66 -4.95 -3.77
C LYS A 338 -20.56 -5.38 -2.79
N LEU A 339 -19.37 -5.71 -3.31
CA LEU A 339 -18.26 -6.19 -2.49
C LEU A 339 -17.66 -5.06 -1.63
N ARG A 340 -17.59 -3.83 -2.13
CA ARG A 340 -17.15 -2.66 -1.36
C ARG A 340 -18.12 -2.29 -0.23
N VAL A 341 -19.43 -2.47 -0.44
CA VAL A 341 -20.43 -2.31 0.62
C VAL A 341 -20.16 -3.29 1.76
N ALA A 342 -19.99 -4.58 1.44
CA ALA A 342 -19.69 -5.62 2.43
C ALA A 342 -18.34 -5.40 3.14
N ALA A 343 -17.30 -5.01 2.38
CA ALA A 343 -15.97 -4.73 2.92
C ALA A 343 -16.00 -3.56 3.93
N ARG A 344 -16.79 -2.52 3.66
CA ARG A 344 -16.99 -1.39 4.59
C ARG A 344 -17.67 -1.81 5.88
N GLU A 345 -18.69 -2.65 5.81
CA GLU A 345 -19.38 -3.16 7.00
C GLU A 345 -18.43 -4.00 7.86
N GLN A 346 -17.67 -4.89 7.21
CA GLN A 346 -16.64 -5.70 7.84
C GLN A 346 -15.54 -4.84 8.49
N TYR A 347 -15.07 -3.78 7.83
CA TYR A 347 -14.08 -2.86 8.39
C TYR A 347 -14.59 -2.25 9.70
N CYS A 348 -15.83 -1.76 9.71
CA CYS A 348 -16.44 -1.14 10.89
C CYS A 348 -16.47 -2.10 12.08
N GLU A 349 -16.88 -3.35 11.85
CA GLU A 349 -16.90 -4.38 12.90
C GLU A 349 -15.49 -4.70 13.41
N ALA A 350 -14.55 -4.94 12.50
CA ALA A 350 -13.18 -5.26 12.84
C ALA A 350 -12.48 -4.13 13.60
N PHE A 351 -12.76 -2.87 13.27
CA PHE A 351 -12.20 -1.72 13.98
C PHE A 351 -12.65 -1.70 15.44
N TRP A 352 -13.93 -1.92 15.71
CA TRP A 352 -14.43 -1.97 17.08
C TRP A 352 -13.87 -3.16 17.86
N ASP A 353 -13.68 -4.30 17.21
CA ASP A 353 -13.04 -5.46 17.80
C ASP A 353 -11.57 -5.22 18.12
N MET A 354 -10.82 -4.64 17.18
CA MET A 354 -9.43 -4.22 17.38
C MET A 354 -9.35 -3.24 18.55
N ARG A 355 -10.21 -2.21 18.58
CA ARG A 355 -10.24 -1.21 19.65
C ARG A 355 -10.47 -1.84 21.01
N ARG A 356 -11.47 -2.71 21.13
CA ARG A 356 -11.80 -3.47 22.35
C ARG A 356 -10.62 -4.35 22.77
N MET A 357 -10.04 -5.11 21.84
CA MET A 357 -8.91 -5.99 22.11
C MET A 357 -7.69 -5.20 22.57
N LYS A 358 -7.41 -4.06 21.92
CA LYS A 358 -6.33 -3.16 22.30
C LYS A 358 -6.53 -2.70 23.74
N MET A 359 -7.69 -2.13 24.08
CA MET A 359 -7.95 -1.66 25.45
C MET A 359 -7.77 -2.78 26.49
N LYS A 360 -8.23 -4.00 26.17
CA LYS A 360 -8.05 -5.18 27.03
C LYS A 360 -6.58 -5.56 27.22
N LEU A 361 -5.78 -5.60 26.15
CA LEU A 361 -4.40 -6.08 26.19
C LEU A 361 -3.43 -5.06 26.81
N TYR A 362 -3.63 -3.78 26.55
CA TYR A 362 -2.68 -2.73 26.93
C TYR A 362 -3.16 -1.87 28.12
N GLY A 363 -4.39 -2.05 28.60
CA GLY A 363 -4.94 -1.28 29.71
C GLY A 363 -4.77 0.23 29.52
N SER A 364 -4.17 0.90 30.51
CA SER A 364 -3.91 2.35 30.47
C SER A 364 -2.86 2.79 29.44
N SER A 365 -2.02 1.87 28.95
CA SER A 365 -1.11 2.10 27.82
C SER A 365 -1.80 1.96 26.45
N SER A 366 -3.05 1.52 26.44
CA SER A 366 -4.12 2.07 25.63
C SER A 366 -4.01 3.37 24.81
N TYR A 367 -3.54 3.46 23.55
CA TYR A 367 -3.91 4.59 22.65
C TYR A 367 -5.39 5.03 22.81
N PHE A 368 -6.34 4.12 22.59
CA PHE A 368 -7.77 4.44 22.71
C PHE A 368 -8.19 4.82 24.13
N TYR A 369 -7.63 4.16 25.15
CA TYR A 369 -7.86 4.55 26.55
C TYR A 369 -7.34 5.97 26.81
N ARG A 370 -6.17 6.30 26.28
CA ARG A 370 -5.52 7.60 26.45
C ARG A 370 -6.29 8.71 25.74
N VAL A 371 -6.80 8.45 24.53
CA VAL A 371 -7.72 9.38 23.84
C VAL A 371 -8.98 9.60 24.68
N GLU A 372 -9.63 8.54 25.16
CA GLU A 372 -10.86 8.66 25.98
C GLU A 372 -10.67 9.42 27.29
N ASN A 373 -9.44 9.44 27.82
CA ASN A 373 -9.09 10.13 29.07
C ASN A 373 -8.38 11.47 28.84
N GLY A 374 -8.38 12.00 27.60
CA GLY A 374 -7.92 13.36 27.28
C GLY A 374 -6.40 13.54 27.30
N TYR A 375 -5.63 12.48 27.01
CA TYR A 375 -4.17 12.57 26.89
C TYR A 375 -3.68 12.98 25.50
N TYR A 376 -4.58 13.11 24.51
CA TYR A 376 -4.32 13.49 23.12
C TYR A 376 -5.21 14.65 22.71
#